data_AF-A0A9E1AU14-F1
#
_entry.id   AF-A0A9E1AU14-F1
#
_cell.length_a   1.000
_cell.length_b   1.000
_cell.length_c   1.000
_cell.angle_alpha   90.00
_cell.angle_beta   90.00
_cell.angle_gamma   90.00
#
_symmetry.space_group_name_H-M   'P 1'
#
loop_
_entity.id
_entity.type
_entity.pdbx_description
1 polymer ?
#
loop_
_entity_poly.entity_id
_entity_poly.type
_entity_poly.pdbx_seq_one_letter_code
_entity_poly.pdbx_strand_id
1 'polypeptide(L)'
;MSIYRMTLRFNLGDETERKTAAFLKGLDCSEHKSKNRFVIELIAAYIDSLNKAQQEVAFIEKIRLMFREEIADISVVAPEPKKTTTAVTELTDEQKVENAASVLDDLEMFG
;
A
#
# COMPACT_ATOMS: atom_id res chain seq x y z
N MET A 1 -4.34 -45.01 -8.15
CA MET A 1 -4.60 -43.67 -8.71
C MET A 1 -6.11 -43.51 -8.85
N SER A 2 -6.73 -42.62 -8.07
CA SER A 2 -8.14 -42.26 -8.25
C SER A 2 -8.22 -41.17 -9.32
N ILE A 3 -8.96 -41.42 -10.40
CA ILE A 3 -9.15 -40.45 -11.48
C ILE A 3 -10.54 -39.84 -11.30
N TYR A 4 -10.59 -38.52 -11.07
CA TYR A 4 -11.83 -37.76 -11.08
C TYR A 4 -12.10 -37.22 -12.49
N ARG A 5 -13.29 -37.49 -13.03
CA ARG A 5 -13.69 -37.03 -14.36
C ARG A 5 -14.81 -36.00 -14.23
N MET A 6 -14.58 -34.84 -14.84
CA MET A 6 -15.56 -33.77 -14.96
C MET A 6 -15.75 -33.42 -16.44
N THR A 7 -16.96 -33.03 -16.82
CA THR A 7 -17.27 -32.58 -18.19
C THR A 7 -17.64 -31.10 -18.15
N LEU A 8 -16.94 -30.28 -18.93
CA LEU A 8 -17.20 -28.85 -19.08
C LEU A 8 -18.08 -28.61 -20.32
N ARG A 9 -19.13 -27.80 -20.19
CA ARG A 9 -19.99 -27.38 -21.29
C ARG A 9 -19.93 -25.87 -21.37
N PHE A 10 -19.74 -25.34 -22.58
CA PHE A 10 -19.72 -23.90 -22.84
C PHE A 10 -21.04 -23.50 -23.49
N ASN A 11 -21.69 -22.49 -22.94
CA ASN A 11 -22.83 -21.81 -23.53
C ASN A 11 -22.32 -20.82 -24.58
N LEU A 12 -22.53 -21.12 -25.86
CA LEU A 12 -22.09 -20.25 -26.96
C LEU A 12 -22.96 -18.98 -27.11
N GLY A 13 -24.08 -18.89 -26.40
CA GLY A 13 -24.89 -17.68 -26.31
C GLY A 13 -24.28 -16.62 -25.38
N ASP A 14 -23.45 -17.03 -24.42
CA ASP A 14 -22.67 -16.10 -23.61
C ASP A 14 -21.36 -15.73 -24.33
N GLU A 15 -21.05 -14.45 -24.37
CA GLU A 15 -19.87 -13.95 -25.08
C GLU A 15 -18.57 -14.46 -24.45
N THR A 16 -18.52 -14.51 -23.12
CA THR A 16 -17.33 -14.91 -22.36
C THR A 16 -17.04 -16.38 -22.58
N GLU A 17 -18.03 -17.24 -22.36
CA GLU A 17 -17.90 -18.68 -22.60
C GLU A 17 -17.62 -19.01 -24.07
N ARG A 18 -18.22 -18.29 -25.02
CA ARG A 18 -17.92 -18.45 -26.46
C ARG A 18 -16.46 -18.13 -26.79
N LYS A 19 -15.91 -17.04 -26.26
CA LYS A 19 -14.49 -16.68 -26.46
C LYS A 19 -13.57 -17.73 -25.85
N THR A 20 -13.86 -18.18 -24.64
CA THR A 20 -13.09 -19.24 -23.98
C THR A 20 -13.14 -20.55 -24.76
N ALA A 21 -14.31 -20.94 -25.26
CA ALA A 21 -14.45 -22.13 -26.09
C ALA A 21 -13.65 -22.02 -27.40
N ALA A 22 -13.67 -20.86 -28.05
CA ALA A 22 -12.88 -20.61 -29.27
C ALA A 22 -11.38 -20.69 -29.00
N PHE A 23 -10.92 -20.08 -27.90
CA PHE A 23 -9.52 -20.15 -27.45
C PHE A 23 -9.10 -21.60 -27.19
N LEU A 24 -9.88 -22.35 -26.40
CA LEU A 24 -9.58 -23.75 -26.11
C LEU A 24 -9.61 -24.61 -27.38
N LYS A 25 -10.43 -24.27 -28.37
CA LYS A 25 -10.49 -25.00 -29.65
C LYS A 25 -9.23 -24.79 -30.49
N GLY A 26 -8.73 -23.55 -30.53
CA GLY A 26 -7.50 -23.16 -31.23
C GLY A 26 -6.21 -23.45 -30.47
N LEU A 27 -6.30 -23.88 -29.21
CA LEU A 27 -5.14 -24.18 -28.39
C LEU A 27 -4.28 -25.28 -29.03
N ASP A 28 -3.02 -24.96 -29.29
CA ASP A 28 -2.04 -25.93 -29.76
C ASP A 28 -1.69 -26.89 -28.62
N CYS A 29 -1.88 -28.18 -28.88
CA CYS A 29 -1.60 -29.22 -27.90
C CYS A 29 -0.09 -29.52 -27.80
N SER A 30 0.75 -28.94 -28.66
CA SER A 30 2.20 -29.15 -28.66
C SER A 30 2.87 -28.62 -27.37
N GLU A 31 2.48 -27.43 -26.90
CA GLU A 31 3.05 -26.79 -25.71
C GLU A 31 2.50 -27.36 -24.40
N HIS A 32 1.21 -27.66 -24.34
CA HIS A 32 0.52 -28.07 -23.10
C HIS A 32 0.24 -29.58 -22.99
N LYS A 33 0.74 -30.40 -23.92
CA LYS A 33 0.45 -31.84 -24.11
C LYS A 33 -1.02 -32.18 -24.41
N SER A 34 -1.98 -31.57 -23.72
CA SER A 34 -3.42 -31.73 -23.95
C SER A 34 -4.22 -30.53 -23.43
N LYS A 35 -5.39 -30.29 -24.04
CA LYS A 35 -6.34 -29.26 -23.58
C LYS A 35 -6.81 -29.50 -22.15
N ASN A 36 -7.00 -30.76 -21.75
CA ASN A 36 -7.39 -31.11 -20.38
C ASN A 36 -6.32 -30.71 -19.36
N ARG A 37 -5.05 -30.97 -19.68
CA ARG A 37 -3.93 -30.59 -18.83
C ARG A 37 -3.84 -29.07 -18.68
N PHE A 38 -3.96 -28.34 -19.79
CA PHE A 38 -3.98 -26.89 -19.77
C PHE A 38 -5.08 -26.33 -18.84
N VAL A 39 -6.31 -26.85 -18.97
CA VAL A 39 -7.43 -26.40 -18.12
C VAL A 39 -7.18 -26.71 -16.64
N ILE A 40 -6.59 -27.87 -16.31
CA ILE A 40 -6.24 -28.21 -14.92
C ILE A 40 -5.17 -27.25 -14.37
N GLU A 41 -4.12 -26.97 -15.15
CA GLU A 41 -3.06 -26.03 -14.74
C GLU A 41 -3.62 -24.61 -14.54
N LEU A 42 -4.52 -24.16 -15.41
CA LEU A 42 -5.18 -22.86 -15.27
C LEU A 42 -6.02 -22.78 -13.99
N ILE A 43 -6.81 -23.81 -13.69
CA ILE A 43 -7.64 -23.87 -12.47
C ILE A 43 -6.74 -23.90 -11.22
N ALA A 44 -5.66 -24.69 -11.24
CA ALA A 44 -4.72 -24.76 -10.13
C ALA A 44 -4.07 -23.39 -9.86
N ALA A 45 -3.57 -22.73 -10.91
CA ALA A 45 -2.98 -21.39 -10.79
C ALA A 45 -3.96 -20.34 -10.26
N TYR A 46 -5.24 -20.43 -10.63
CA TYR A 46 -6.27 -19.55 -10.12
C TYR A 46 -6.60 -19.81 -8.64
N ILE A 47 -6.65 -21.07 -8.21
CA ILE A 47 -6.84 -21.41 -6.79
C ILE A 47 -5.66 -20.90 -5.95
N ASP A 48 -4.43 -21.08 -6.45
CA ASP A 48 -3.23 -20.58 -5.76
C ASP A 48 -3.22 -19.06 -5.63
N SER A 49 -3.67 -18.33 -6.64
CA SER A 49 -3.75 -16.87 -6.58
C SER A 49 -4.83 -16.39 -5.59
N LEU A 50 -5.98 -17.06 -5.54
CA LEU A 50 -7.02 -16.78 -4.53
C LEU A 50 -6.52 -17.02 -3.10
N ASN A 51 -5.83 -18.13 -2.87
CA ASN A 51 -5.27 -18.44 -1.55
C ASN A 51 -4.21 -17.41 -1.14
N LYS A 52 -3.34 -16.99 -2.07
CA LYS A 52 -2.36 -15.91 -1.81
C LYS A 52 -3.04 -14.61 -1.45
N ALA A 53 -4.07 -14.19 -2.20
CA ALA A 53 -4.81 -12.97 -1.88
C ALA A 53 -5.47 -13.03 -0.50
N GLN A 54 -6.04 -14.17 -0.12
CA GLN A 54 -6.59 -14.37 1.23
C GLN A 54 -5.51 -14.32 2.32
N GLN A 55 -4.36 -14.93 2.08
CA GLN A 55 -3.21 -14.87 3.00
C GLN A 55 -2.66 -13.45 3.13
N GLU A 56 -2.60 -12.68 2.05
CA GLU A 56 -2.18 -11.28 2.06
C GLU A 56 -3.14 -10.43 2.90
N VAL A 57 -4.46 -10.61 2.76
CA VAL A 57 -5.46 -9.91 3.58
C VAL A 57 -5.27 -10.26 5.07
N ALA A 58 -5.15 -11.55 5.40
CA ALA A 58 -4.93 -11.99 6.78
C ALA A 58 -3.59 -11.49 7.35
N PHE A 59 -2.54 -11.40 6.52
CA PHE A 59 -1.24 -10.87 6.91
C PHE A 59 -1.30 -9.37 7.18
N ILE A 60 -1.98 -8.59 6.32
CA ILE A 60 -2.19 -7.15 6.52
C ILE A 60 -2.99 -6.89 7.82
N GLU A 61 -4.00 -7.70 8.11
CA GLU A 61 -4.73 -7.61 9.38
C GLU A 61 -3.82 -7.88 10.58
N LYS A 62 -2.95 -8.89 10.50
CA LYS A 62 -1.98 -9.20 11.55
C LYS A 62 -0.98 -8.04 11.76
N ILE A 63 -0.50 -7.42 10.69
CA ILE A 63 0.35 -6.22 10.76
C ILE A 63 -0.41 -5.07 11.47
N ARG A 64 -1.66 -4.81 11.09
CA ARG A 64 -2.48 -3.77 11.73
C ARG A 64 -2.68 -4.02 13.22
N LEU A 65 -2.88 -5.28 13.61
CA LEU A 65 -2.98 -5.69 15.02
C LEU A 65 -1.69 -5.43 15.78
N MET A 66 -0.54 -5.85 15.24
CA MET A 66 0.78 -5.58 15.86
C MET A 66 1.01 -4.09 16.07
N PHE A 67 0.80 -3.26 15.04
CA PHE A 67 0.95 -1.81 15.19
C PHE A 67 -0.06 -1.20 16.18
N ARG A 68 -1.27 -1.75 16.29
CA ARG A 68 -2.25 -1.26 17.27
C ARG A 68 -1.85 -1.60 18.70
N GLU A 69 -1.31 -2.79 18.93
CA GLU A 69 -0.75 -3.19 20.22
C GLU A 69 0.44 -2.29 20.60
N GLU A 70 1.37 -2.05 19.66
CA GLU A 70 2.54 -1.19 19.92
C GLU A 70 2.19 0.30 20.13
N ILE A 71 1.20 0.86 19.40
CA ILE A 71 0.80 2.28 19.57
C ILE A 71 -0.01 2.48 20.86
N ALA A 72 -0.71 1.46 21.38
CA ALA A 72 -1.42 1.57 22.66
C ALA A 72 -0.47 1.62 23.86
N ASP A 73 0.70 0.97 23.76
CA ASP A 73 1.76 1.03 24.79
C ASP A 73 2.59 2.31 24.72
N ILE A 74 2.56 3.03 23.59
CA ILE A 74 3.00 4.43 23.54
C ILE A 74 1.86 5.26 24.12
N SER A 75 1.81 5.34 25.45
CA SER A 75 1.10 6.40 26.15
C SER A 75 1.65 7.73 25.65
N VAL A 76 1.03 8.26 24.58
CA VAL A 76 1.18 9.65 24.19
C VAL A 76 0.47 10.41 25.30
N VAL A 77 1.23 10.72 26.34
CA VAL A 77 0.91 11.83 27.24
C VAL A 77 0.62 12.99 26.30
N ALA A 78 -0.67 13.33 26.17
CA ALA A 78 -1.06 14.55 25.49
C ALA A 78 -0.27 15.67 26.16
N PRO A 79 0.60 16.39 25.45
CA PRO A 79 1.27 17.52 26.06
C PRO A 79 0.15 18.47 26.51
N GLU A 80 0.14 18.81 27.80
CA GLU A 80 -0.79 19.80 28.33
C GLU A 80 -0.81 21.02 27.40
N PRO A 81 -1.98 21.63 27.15
CA PRO A 81 -2.07 22.79 26.28
C PRO A 81 -1.12 23.86 26.82
N LYS A 82 0.02 24.06 26.13
CA LYS A 82 0.99 25.09 26.48
C LYS A 82 0.25 26.42 26.47
N LYS A 83 0.13 27.02 27.66
CA LYS A 83 -0.32 28.41 27.81
C LYS A 83 0.54 29.25 26.86
N THR A 84 -0.11 29.82 25.85
CA THR A 84 0.50 30.80 24.95
C THR A 84 0.93 32.00 25.78
N THR A 85 2.21 32.07 26.12
CA THR A 85 2.83 33.30 26.59
C THR A 85 2.81 34.26 25.41
N THR A 86 2.01 35.32 25.52
CA THR A 86 1.98 36.45 24.60
C THR A 86 3.41 36.97 24.41
N ALA A 87 3.94 36.81 23.19
CA ALA A 87 5.18 37.45 22.80
C ALA A 87 4.96 38.97 22.82
N VAL A 88 5.65 39.67 23.71
CA VAL A 88 5.75 41.14 23.67
C VAL A 88 6.59 41.47 22.44
N THR A 89 5.95 41.99 21.40
CA THR A 89 6.54 42.29 20.09
C THR A 89 7.18 43.68 20.00
N GLU A 90 7.34 44.39 21.11
CA GLU A 90 7.89 45.74 21.10
C GLU A 90 9.24 45.76 21.82
N LEU A 91 10.31 45.92 21.04
CA LEU A 91 11.66 46.21 21.56
C LEU A 91 11.65 47.61 22.16
N THR A 92 12.11 47.75 23.41
CA THR A 92 12.25 49.05 24.07
C THR A 92 13.31 49.89 23.37
N ASP A 93 13.22 51.23 23.49
CA ASP A 93 14.07 52.14 22.72
C ASP A 93 15.56 51.96 23.01
N GLU A 94 15.93 51.48 24.20
CA GLU A 94 17.32 51.13 24.54
C GLU A 94 17.85 49.97 23.68
N GLN A 95 17.03 48.93 23.46
CA GLN A 95 17.41 47.77 22.64
C GLN A 95 17.53 48.11 21.16
N LYS A 96 16.80 49.13 20.69
CA LYS A 96 16.94 49.62 19.30
C LYS A 96 18.26 50.35 19.10
N VAL A 97 18.71 51.13 20.09
CA VAL A 97 19.99 51.85 20.02
C VAL A 97 21.16 50.87 20.03
N GLU A 98 21.11 49.83 20.88
CA GLU A 98 22.15 48.81 20.93
C GLU A 98 22.23 47.99 19.64
N ASN A 99 21.09 47.56 19.08
CA ASN A 99 21.06 46.88 17.80
C ASN A 99 21.56 47.77 16.64
N ALA A 100 21.24 49.07 16.64
CA ALA A 100 21.71 50.00 15.63
C ALA A 100 23.24 50.19 15.69
N ALA A 101 23.81 50.26 16.91
CA ALA A 101 25.25 50.31 17.10
C ALA A 101 25.94 49.02 16.60
N SER A 102 25.39 47.86 16.93
CA SER A 102 25.92 46.56 16.49
C SER A 102 25.90 46.41 14.96
N VAL A 103 24.81 46.84 14.30
CA VAL A 103 24.70 46.75 12.83
C VAL A 103 25.69 47.68 12.12
N LEU A 104 25.97 48.87 12.70
CA LEU A 104 26.95 49.79 12.14
C LEU A 104 28.38 49.24 12.26
N ASP A 105 28.72 48.64 13.40
CA ASP A 105 30.02 48.00 13.63
C ASP A 105 30.26 46.85 12.63
N ASP A 106 29.22 46.03 12.39
CA ASP A 106 29.29 44.94 11.41
C ASP A 106 29.52 45.45 9.98
N LEU A 107 28.88 46.56 9.59
CA LEU A 107 29.01 47.16 8.26
C LEU A 107 30.40 47.76 8.02
N GLU A 108 31.05 48.29 9.06
CA GLU A 108 32.41 48.84 8.97
C GLU A 108 33.45 47.75 8.67
N MET A 109 33.19 46.50 9.06
CA MET A 109 34.02 45.35 8.73
C MET A 109 33.88 44.85 7.28
N PHE A 110 32.94 45.39 6.50
CA PHE A 110 32.75 45.05 5.07
C PHE A 110 33.28 46.12 4.09
N GLY A 111 33.90 47.20 4.59
CA GLY A 111 34.57 48.26 3.80
C GLY A 111 36.08 48.06 3.69
#